data_AF-A0A9Q0YCM6-F1
#
_entry.id   AF-A0A9Q0YCM6-F1
#
_cell.length_a   1.000
_cell.length_b   1.000
_cell.length_c   1.000
_cell.angle_alpha   90.00
_cell.angle_beta   90.00
_cell.angle_gamma   90.00
#
_symmetry.space_group_name_H-M   'P 1'
#
loop_
_entity.id
_entity.type
_entity.pdbx_description
1 polymer ?
#
loop_
_entity_poly.entity_id
_entity_poly.type
_entity_poly.pdbx_seq_one_letter_code
_entity_poly.pdbx_strand_id
1 'polypeptide(L)'
;MIFELKGWDDTAKALQLAACLRGPAQAVLADLDESKRRDFRSLTEALTQRFEPIKLPVPWSQLRSVGASGLYVRSELEGDGVKFLVDTRADLTVIRAELYERLSGDKHVSLEQIPLDMAEREGKFRLKIGELQVMHDILVADIDMDAPRTIVVPM
;
A
#
# COMPACT_ATOMS: atom_id res chain seq x y z
N MET A 1 10.25 11.44 1.91
CA MET A 1 11.63 11.93 1.68
C MET A 1 11.60 13.12 0.70
N ILE A 2 10.90 14.22 1.05
CA ILE A 2 10.79 15.45 0.21
C ILE A 2 11.44 16.66 0.91
N PHE A 3 11.58 16.62 2.24
CA PHE A 3 11.99 17.76 3.05
C PHE A 3 13.50 18.07 3.02
N GLU A 4 14.35 17.08 2.78
CA GLU A 4 15.81 17.29 2.70
C GLU A 4 16.23 18.03 1.42
N LEU A 5 15.40 18.01 0.37
CA LEU A 5 15.70 18.61 -0.93
C LEU A 5 15.47 20.13 -0.98
N LYS A 6 14.92 20.76 0.07
CA LYS A 6 14.58 22.20 0.09
C LYS A 6 15.27 23.04 1.16
N GLY A 7 16.13 22.46 2.00
CA GLY A 7 16.83 23.21 3.06
C GLY A 7 15.90 23.85 4.10
N TRP A 8 14.70 23.28 4.28
CA TRP A 8 13.73 23.81 5.23
C TRP A 8 14.13 23.50 6.67
N ASP A 9 13.97 24.47 7.56
CA ASP A 9 14.09 24.25 8.99
C ASP A 9 12.93 23.41 9.53
N ASP A 10 13.07 22.89 10.75
CA ASP A 10 12.09 21.98 11.33
C ASP A 10 10.74 22.65 11.59
N THR A 11 10.71 23.96 11.81
CA THR A 11 9.44 24.70 11.96
C THR A 11 8.67 24.74 10.64
N ALA A 12 9.34 25.05 9.53
CA ALA A 12 8.74 25.05 8.21
C ALA A 12 8.23 23.66 7.80
N LYS A 13 8.97 22.59 8.13
CA LYS A 13 8.52 21.20 7.92
C LYS A 13 7.26 20.88 8.73
N ALA A 14 7.23 21.27 10.00
CA ALA A 14 6.08 21.04 10.88
C ALA A 14 4.82 21.75 10.39
N LEU A 15 4.94 23.02 10.02
CA LEU A 15 3.82 23.81 9.49
C LEU A 15 3.30 23.25 8.18
N GLN A 16 4.19 22.86 7.27
CA GLN A 16 3.78 22.24 6.00
C GLN A 16 3.08 20.90 6.26
N LEU A 17 3.62 20.07 7.15
CA LEU A 17 3.02 18.79 7.50
C LEU A 17 1.62 19.01 8.08
N ALA A 18 1.48 19.91 9.06
CA ALA A 18 0.20 20.25 9.68
C ALA A 18 -0.84 20.74 8.66
N ALA A 19 -0.44 21.58 7.70
CA ALA A 19 -1.33 22.09 6.65
C ALA A 19 -1.86 20.98 5.71
N CYS A 20 -1.06 19.94 5.49
CA CYS A 20 -1.42 18.78 4.68
C CYS A 20 -2.31 17.77 5.41
N LEU A 21 -2.40 17.82 6.75
CA LEU A 21 -3.25 16.90 7.50
C LEU A 21 -4.73 17.14 7.21
N ARG A 22 -5.49 16.04 7.13
CA ARG A 22 -6.93 16.03 6.87
C ARG A 22 -7.60 14.94 7.71
N GLY A 23 -8.90 15.12 7.96
CA GLY A 23 -9.72 14.10 8.62
C GLY A 23 -9.18 13.70 10.01
N PRO A 24 -9.15 12.40 10.35
CA PRO A 24 -8.66 11.94 11.65
C PRO A 24 -7.24 12.41 11.99
N ALA A 25 -6.37 12.57 10.99
CA ALA A 25 -5.00 13.02 11.22
C ALA A 25 -4.91 14.51 11.61
N GLN A 26 -5.85 15.33 11.15
CA GLN A 26 -5.94 16.73 11.55
C GLN A 26 -6.34 16.87 13.03
N ALA A 27 -7.09 15.91 13.58
CA ALA A 27 -7.48 15.92 15.00
C ALA A 27 -6.27 15.83 15.94
N VAL A 28 -5.17 15.19 15.51
CA VAL A 28 -3.91 15.14 16.28
C VAL A 28 -3.35 16.53 16.58
N LEU A 29 -3.62 17.52 15.71
CA LEU A 29 -3.21 18.89 15.98
C LEU A 29 -3.95 19.50 17.17
N ALA A 30 -5.22 19.14 17.38
CA ALA A 30 -6.00 19.65 18.51
C ALA A 30 -5.45 19.15 19.85
N ASP A 31 -4.93 17.93 19.88
CA ASP A 31 -4.36 17.28 21.07
C ASP A 31 -2.94 17.77 21.42
N LEU A 32 -2.28 18.49 20.51
CA LEU A 32 -0.94 19.05 20.71
C LEU A 32 -0.98 20.52 21.13
N ASP A 33 -0.06 20.91 22.01
CA ASP A 33 0.20 22.32 22.33
C ASP A 33 0.81 23.07 21.12
N GLU A 34 0.64 24.39 21.04
CA GLU A 34 1.11 25.20 19.91
C GLU A 34 2.61 25.04 19.62
N SER A 35 3.43 24.92 20.67
CA SER A 35 4.87 24.68 20.54
C SER A 35 5.18 23.32 19.90
N LYS A 36 4.44 22.27 20.25
CA LYS A 36 4.60 20.92 19.70
C LYS A 36 4.05 20.80 18.28
N ARG A 37 3.03 21.59 17.91
CA ARG A 37 2.53 21.67 16.52
C ARG A 37 3.57 22.25 15.56
N ARG A 38 4.47 23.08 16.06
CA ARG A 38 5.55 23.73 15.29
C ARG A 38 6.88 22.97 15.37
N ASP A 39 6.95 21.93 16.19
CA ASP A 39 8.11 21.06 16.28
C ASP A 39 7.88 19.81 15.41
N PHE A 40 8.69 19.64 14.36
CA PHE A 40 8.49 18.58 13.38
C PHE A 40 8.55 17.20 14.02
N ARG A 41 9.50 17.00 14.93
CA ARG A 41 9.69 15.73 15.62
C ARG A 41 8.47 15.40 16.48
N SER A 42 8.05 16.30 17.36
CA SER A 42 6.89 16.09 18.25
C SER A 42 5.60 15.83 17.45
N LEU A 43 5.38 16.56 16.35
CA LEU A 43 4.24 16.33 15.47
C LEU A 43 4.28 14.96 14.79
N THR A 44 5.43 14.53 14.28
CA THR A 44 5.58 13.21 13.66
C THR A 44 5.43 12.07 14.67
N GLU A 45 5.94 12.22 15.89
CA GLU A 45 5.81 11.24 16.97
C GLU A 45 4.34 11.08 17.38
N ALA A 46 3.60 12.18 17.54
CA ALA A 46 2.17 12.13 17.87
C ALA A 46 1.32 11.48 16.77
N LEU A 47 1.61 11.78 15.49
CA LEU A 47 0.96 11.11 14.36
C LEU A 47 1.27 9.61 14.35
N THR A 48 2.52 9.24 14.63
CA THR A 48 2.95 7.83 14.68
C THR A 48 2.28 7.07 15.82
N GLN A 49 2.13 7.69 16.99
CA GLN A 49 1.41 7.10 18.12
C GLN A 49 -0.08 6.94 17.83
N ARG A 50 -0.70 7.93 17.18
CA ARG A 50 -2.14 7.91 16.89
C ARG A 50 -2.52 6.91 15.81
N PHE A 51 -1.68 6.80 14.79
CA PHE A 51 -1.92 5.96 13.62
C PHE A 51 -0.90 4.84 13.56
N GLU A 52 -0.57 4.24 14.72
CA GLU A 52 0.45 3.18 14.89
C GLU A 52 0.78 2.58 13.54
N PRO A 53 1.99 2.83 12.99
CA PRO A 53 2.31 2.20 11.73
C PRO A 53 2.09 0.73 12.00
N ILE A 54 1.12 0.15 11.29
CA ILE A 54 1.07 -1.29 11.15
C ILE A 54 2.51 -1.58 10.78
N LYS A 55 3.25 -2.22 11.70
CA LYS A 55 4.57 -2.71 11.38
C LYS A 55 4.29 -3.76 10.34
N LEU A 56 4.20 -3.31 9.09
CA LEU A 56 4.26 -4.18 7.95
C LEU A 56 5.61 -4.87 8.17
N PRO A 57 5.65 -6.19 8.33
CA PRO A 57 6.86 -6.97 8.55
C PRO A 57 7.67 -7.04 7.23
N VAL A 58 7.82 -5.89 6.59
CA VAL A 58 8.33 -5.70 5.24
C VAL A 58 9.45 -4.66 5.35
N PRO A 59 10.72 -5.09 5.30
CA PRO A 59 11.87 -4.18 5.29
C PRO A 59 11.81 -3.17 4.14
N TRP A 60 12.31 -1.95 4.35
CA TRP A 60 12.37 -0.90 3.31
C TRP A 60 13.11 -1.34 2.03
N SER A 61 14.01 -2.31 2.09
CA SER A 61 14.69 -2.90 0.92
C SER A 61 13.75 -3.68 -0.01
N GLN A 62 12.60 -4.11 0.51
CA GLN A 62 11.54 -4.78 -0.24
C GLN A 62 10.56 -3.79 -0.89
N LEU A 63 10.58 -2.54 -0.44
CA LEU A 63 9.82 -1.44 -1.04
C LEU A 63 10.65 -0.76 -2.14
N ARG A 64 10.02 -0.49 -3.29
CA ARG A 64 10.62 0.31 -4.36
C ARG A 64 9.66 1.40 -4.80
N SER A 65 10.13 2.65 -4.79
CA SER A 65 9.48 3.76 -5.48
C SER A 65 10.02 3.81 -6.89
N VAL A 66 9.15 3.71 -7.90
CA VAL A 66 9.54 3.95 -9.29
C VAL A 66 9.15 5.38 -9.63
N GLY A 67 10.05 6.33 -9.41
CA GLY A 67 9.80 7.76 -9.72
C GLY A 67 8.51 8.30 -9.08
N ALA A 68 7.68 8.98 -9.87
CA ALA A 68 6.37 9.49 -9.46
C ALA A 68 5.23 8.44 -9.54
N SER A 69 5.54 7.18 -9.87
CA SER A 69 4.59 6.22 -10.43
C SER A 69 4.01 5.21 -9.43
N GLY A 70 4.13 5.47 -8.12
CA GLY A 70 3.56 4.63 -7.07
C GLY A 70 4.57 3.79 -6.29
N LEU A 71 4.14 3.33 -5.12
CA LEU A 71 4.95 2.52 -4.21
C LEU A 71 4.73 1.04 -4.52
N TYR A 72 5.78 0.27 -4.76
CA TYR A 72 5.67 -1.16 -5.01
C TYR A 72 6.30 -1.97 -3.90
N VAL A 73 5.71 -3.12 -3.59
CA VAL A 73 6.24 -4.12 -2.68
C VAL A 73 6.57 -5.40 -3.43
N ARG A 74 7.76 -5.96 -3.17
CA ARG A 74 8.12 -7.31 -3.62
C ARG A 74 7.52 -8.34 -2.68
N SER A 75 6.89 -9.36 -3.24
CA SER A 75 6.28 -10.46 -2.49
C SER A 75 6.39 -11.78 -3.26
N GLU A 76 5.97 -12.87 -2.63
CA GLU A 76 5.71 -14.13 -3.31
C GLU A 76 4.21 -14.43 -3.25
N LEU A 77 3.63 -14.91 -4.36
CA LEU A 77 2.26 -15.41 -4.41
C LEU A 77 2.32 -16.88 -4.80
N GLU A 78 1.84 -17.78 -3.95
CA GLU A 78 1.99 -19.24 -4.10
C GLU A 78 3.43 -19.75 -4.29
N GLY A 79 4.43 -18.92 -3.98
CA GLY A 79 5.86 -19.22 -4.16
C GLY A 79 6.49 -18.49 -5.36
N ASP A 80 5.68 -17.88 -6.22
CA ASP A 80 6.17 -17.12 -7.37
C ASP A 80 6.43 -15.66 -6.98
N GLY A 81 7.60 -15.15 -7.35
CA GLY A 81 7.96 -13.75 -7.13
C GLY A 81 7.08 -12.80 -7.94
N VAL A 82 6.41 -11.87 -7.25
CA VAL A 82 5.55 -10.84 -7.85
C VAL A 82 5.83 -9.47 -7.23
N LYS A 83 5.36 -8.41 -7.91
CA LYS A 83 5.38 -7.04 -7.38
C LYS A 83 3.94 -6.54 -7.28
N PHE A 84 3.55 -6.07 -6.11
CA PHE A 84 2.28 -5.38 -5.91
C PHE A 84 2.50 -3.87 -5.89
N LEU A 85 1.61 -3.13 -6.54
CA LEU A 85 1.45 -1.70 -6.31
C LEU A 85 0.67 -1.52 -5.01
N VAL A 86 1.20 -0.68 -4.12
CA VAL A 86 0.58 -0.30 -2.86
C VAL A 86 -0.33 0.89 -3.13
N ASP A 87 -1.63 0.67 -3.02
CA ASP A 87 -2.64 1.73 -2.98
C ASP A 87 -3.37 1.67 -1.64
N THR A 88 -3.22 2.73 -0.85
CA THR A 88 -3.85 2.83 0.47
C THR A 88 -5.34 3.13 0.41
N ARG A 89 -5.91 3.32 -0.80
CA ARG A 89 -7.34 3.51 -1.04
C ARG A 89 -8.04 2.29 -1.62
N ALA A 90 -7.35 1.17 -1.79
CA ALA A 90 -7.93 -0.06 -2.27
C ALA A 90 -8.43 -0.94 -1.12
N ASP A 91 -9.68 -1.39 -1.23
CA ASP A 91 -10.28 -2.36 -0.30
C ASP A 91 -10.15 -3.81 -0.80
N LEU A 92 -9.73 -4.00 -2.07
CA LEU A 92 -9.64 -5.30 -2.74
C LEU A 92 -8.27 -5.48 -3.39
N THR A 93 -7.76 -6.71 -3.37
CA THR A 93 -6.55 -7.11 -4.11
C THR A 93 -6.97 -7.81 -5.40
N VAL A 94 -6.45 -7.33 -6.53
CA VAL A 94 -6.73 -7.91 -7.84
C VAL A 94 -5.42 -8.40 -8.45
N ILE A 95 -5.48 -9.40 -9.33
CA ILE A 95 -4.38 -9.85 -10.19
C ILE A 95 -4.88 -10.05 -11.63
N ARG A 96 -3.95 -10.01 -12.59
CA ARG A 96 -4.23 -10.23 -14.01
C ARG A 96 -4.53 -11.70 -14.25
N ALA A 97 -5.39 -12.00 -15.23
CA ALA A 97 -5.67 -13.37 -15.64
C ALA A 97 -4.39 -14.13 -16.03
N GLU A 98 -3.46 -13.48 -16.74
CA GLU A 98 -2.16 -14.06 -17.10
C GLU A 98 -1.33 -14.49 -15.88
N LEU A 99 -1.31 -13.67 -14.82
CA LEU A 99 -0.62 -14.03 -13.58
C LEU A 99 -1.32 -15.22 -12.91
N TYR A 100 -2.64 -15.21 -12.88
CA TYR A 100 -3.43 -16.31 -12.33
C TYR A 100 -3.16 -17.63 -13.05
N GLU A 101 -3.20 -17.66 -14.38
CA GLU A 101 -2.98 -18.88 -15.16
C GLU A 101 -1.56 -19.44 -14.96
N ARG A 102 -0.56 -18.56 -14.79
CA ARG A 102 0.80 -18.97 -14.40
C ARG A 102 0.85 -19.65 -13.03
N LEU A 103 0.17 -19.09 -12.03
CA LEU A 103 0.14 -19.62 -10.66
C LEU A 103 -0.65 -20.92 -10.55
N SER A 104 -1.68 -21.08 -11.38
CA SER A 104 -2.62 -22.19 -11.33
C SER A 104 -2.11 -23.44 -12.05
N GLY A 105 -1.17 -23.28 -12.98
CA GLY A 105 -0.55 -24.39 -13.70
C GLY A 105 0.14 -25.43 -12.80
N ASP A 106 0.62 -25.02 -11.61
CA ASP A 106 1.33 -25.90 -10.67
C ASP A 106 0.53 -26.27 -9.41
N LYS A 107 -0.56 -25.54 -9.10
CA LYS A 107 -1.42 -25.79 -7.93
C LYS A 107 -2.87 -25.47 -8.29
N HIS A 108 -3.74 -26.47 -8.20
CA HIS A 108 -5.18 -26.32 -8.41
C HIS A 108 -5.78 -25.41 -7.31
N VAL A 109 -5.79 -24.08 -7.53
CA VAL A 109 -6.57 -23.15 -6.73
C VAL A 109 -8.01 -23.24 -7.21
N SER A 110 -8.92 -23.71 -6.36
CA SER A 110 -10.34 -23.73 -6.68
C SER A 110 -10.87 -22.30 -6.65
N LEU A 111 -11.41 -21.85 -7.78
CA LEU A 111 -12.04 -20.54 -7.88
C LEU A 111 -13.55 -20.65 -7.85
N GLU A 112 -14.19 -19.67 -7.25
CA GLU A 112 -15.63 -19.46 -7.39
C GLU A 112 -15.86 -18.44 -8.52
N GLN A 113 -16.78 -18.76 -9.43
CA GLN A 113 -17.22 -17.81 -10.45
C GLN A 113 -18.07 -16.74 -9.78
N ILE A 114 -17.66 -15.48 -9.88
CA ILE A 114 -18.45 -14.36 -9.38
C ILE A 114 -19.31 -13.84 -10.52
N PRO A 115 -20.63 -13.71 -10.33
CA PRO A 115 -21.46 -12.96 -11.26
C PRO A 115 -21.22 -11.46 -11.02
N LEU A 116 -20.25 -10.84 -11.70
CA LEU A 116 -20.21 -9.37 -11.84
C LEU A 116 -19.32 -8.89 -13.01
N ASP A 117 -19.64 -7.69 -13.46
CA ASP A 117 -19.20 -6.91 -14.62
C ASP A 117 -17.73 -6.38 -14.60
N MET A 118 -16.90 -6.76 -13.62
CA MET A 118 -15.50 -6.29 -13.51
C MET A 118 -14.47 -7.31 -12.99
N ALA A 119 -14.91 -8.43 -12.39
CA ALA A 119 -14.00 -9.46 -11.88
C ALA A 119 -14.49 -10.83 -12.36
N GLU A 120 -13.59 -11.58 -12.98
CA GLU A 120 -13.98 -12.83 -13.63
C GLU A 120 -13.98 -14.00 -12.64
N ARG A 121 -13.12 -13.96 -11.62
CA ARG A 121 -12.96 -15.06 -10.66
C ARG A 121 -12.40 -14.59 -9.31
N GLU A 122 -12.63 -15.37 -8.24
CA GLU A 122 -12.03 -15.16 -6.91
C GLU A 122 -11.32 -16.42 -6.39
N GLY A 123 -10.20 -16.23 -5.70
CA GLY A 123 -9.45 -17.32 -5.08
C GLY A 123 -8.64 -16.91 -3.85
N LYS A 124 -8.32 -17.90 -3.02
CA LYS A 124 -7.43 -17.75 -1.86
C LYS A 124 -6.01 -18.15 -2.22
N PHE A 125 -5.08 -17.21 -2.05
CA PHE A 125 -3.68 -17.43 -2.36
C PHE A 125 -2.81 -17.17 -1.14
N ARG A 126 -1.72 -17.94 -1.03
CA ARG A 126 -0.67 -17.71 -0.06
C ARG A 126 0.18 -16.54 -0.50
N LEU A 127 0.03 -15.41 0.20
CA LEU A 127 0.85 -14.21 0.01
C LEU A 127 1.99 -14.19 1.03
N LYS A 128 3.21 -13.94 0.57
CA LYS A 128 4.39 -13.78 1.42
C LYS A 128 5.03 -12.39 1.28
N ILE A 129 4.84 -11.66 2.37
CA ILE A 129 5.35 -10.38 2.88
C ILE A 129 6.72 -10.38 3.56
N GLY A 130 7.83 -10.70 2.89
CA GLY A 130 9.09 -10.86 3.62
C GLY A 130 9.03 -12.06 4.56
N GLU A 131 8.92 -11.85 5.88
CA GLU A 131 8.70 -12.92 6.86
C GLU A 131 7.22 -13.23 7.11
N LEU A 132 6.31 -12.32 6.73
CA LEU A 132 4.87 -12.53 6.87
C LEU A 132 4.35 -13.44 5.78
N GLN A 133 3.53 -14.40 6.18
CA GLN A 133 2.83 -15.29 5.27
C GLN A 133 1.37 -15.39 5.71
N VAL A 134 0.45 -15.09 4.79
CA VAL A 134 -1.00 -15.12 5.04
C VAL A 134 -1.73 -15.76 3.88
N MET A 135 -2.88 -16.38 4.17
CA MET A 135 -3.86 -16.69 3.12
C MET A 135 -4.66 -15.42 2.85
N HIS A 136 -4.71 -15.01 1.59
CA HIS A 136 -5.29 -13.73 1.18
C HIS A 136 -6.29 -13.96 0.04
N ASP A 137 -7.43 -13.29 0.13
CA ASP A 137 -8.46 -13.31 -0.91
C ASP A 137 -8.04 -12.39 -2.06
N ILE A 138 -8.08 -12.92 -3.28
CA ILE A 138 -7.64 -12.22 -4.49
C ILE A 138 -8.68 -12.41 -5.59
N LEU A 139 -9.00 -11.29 -6.26
CA LEU A 139 -9.81 -11.29 -7.47
C LEU A 139 -8.93 -11.39 -8.71
N VAL A 140 -9.40 -12.11 -9.72
CA VAL A 140 -8.77 -12.24 -11.03
C VAL A 140 -9.62 -11.45 -12.02
N ALA A 141 -8.99 -10.49 -12.70
CA ALA A 141 -9.65 -9.67 -13.71
C ALA A 141 -8.65 -9.23 -14.78
N ASP A 142 -9.12 -9.15 -16.03
CA ASP A 142 -8.39 -8.44 -17.07
C ASP A 142 -8.58 -6.94 -16.89
N ILE A 143 -7.50 -6.28 -16.48
CA ILE A 143 -7.50 -4.84 -16.21
C ILE A 143 -6.82 -4.13 -17.36
N ASP A 144 -7.63 -3.35 -18.08
CA ASP A 144 -7.16 -2.35 -19.01
C ASP A 144 -6.74 -1.10 -18.22
N MET A 145 -5.48 -0.67 -18.37
CA MET A 145 -4.88 0.37 -17.52
C MET A 145 -5.26 1.81 -17.91
N ASP A 146 -6.33 1.99 -18.68
CA ASP A 146 -6.92 3.30 -19.01
C ASP A 146 -8.10 3.70 -18.09
N ALA A 147 -8.49 2.84 -17.13
CA ALA A 147 -9.53 3.15 -16.15
C ALA A 147 -8.95 3.67 -14.81
N PRO A 148 -9.42 4.81 -14.26
CA PRO A 148 -8.70 5.55 -13.21
C PRO A 148 -8.74 4.97 -11.79
N ARG A 149 -9.10 3.69 -11.57
CA ARG A 149 -9.34 3.16 -10.19
C ARG A 149 -8.98 1.70 -9.91
N THR A 150 -8.25 0.99 -10.78
CA THR A 150 -7.99 -0.45 -10.54
C THR A 150 -6.50 -0.79 -10.59
N ILE A 151 -6.02 -1.46 -9.55
CA ILE A 151 -4.61 -1.81 -9.36
C ILE A 151 -4.35 -3.26 -9.75
N VAL A 152 -3.53 -3.45 -10.78
CA VAL A 152 -2.67 -4.62 -11.04
C VAL A 152 -1.43 -4.08 -11.79
N VAL A 153 -0.17 -4.53 -11.64
CA VAL A 153 0.46 -5.72 -12.26
C VAL A 153 1.86 -6.03 -11.74
N PRO A 154 2.29 -7.31 -11.70
CA PRO A 154 3.69 -7.70 -11.78
C PRO A 154 4.28 -7.47 -13.19
N MET A 155 5.52 -7.00 -13.27
CA MET A 155 6.31 -7.15 -14.52
C MET A 155 6.76 -8.59 -14.70
#